data_AF-A0A1C6RX68-F1
#
_entry.id   AF-A0A1C6RX68-F1
#
_cell.length_a   1.000
_cell.length_b   1.000
_cell.length_c   1.000
_cell.angle_alpha   90.00
_cell.angle_beta   90.00
_cell.angle_gamma   90.00
#
_symmetry.space_group_name_H-M   'P 1'
#
loop_
_entity.id
_entity.type
_entity.pdbx_description
1 polymer ?
#
loop_
_entity_poly.entity_id
_entity_poly.type
_entity_poly.pdbx_seq_one_letter_code
_entity_poly.pdbx_strand_id
1 'polypeptide(L)'
;MIRIAGHQYGTAAQIADRLGDDVTPTMVRNWARRSGLARHRTTDNNGRPCVLYPLDQAARIEATTRQATRGRRRRVDVEAVAAA
;
A
#
# COMPACT_ATOMS: atom_id res chain seq x y z
N MET A 1 9.60 9.54 0.96
CA MET A 1 8.67 9.54 -0.19
C MET A 1 9.00 10.71 -1.09
N ILE A 2 8.66 10.62 -2.38
CA ILE A 2 8.90 11.67 -3.40
C ILE A 2 7.61 11.95 -4.17
N ARG A 3 7.51 13.10 -4.83
CA ARG A 3 6.39 13.43 -5.74
C ARG A 3 6.87 13.32 -7.18
N ILE A 4 6.13 12.57 -8.00
CA ILE A 4 6.38 12.43 -9.45
C ILE A 4 5.05 12.67 -10.16
N ALA A 5 5.01 13.63 -11.08
CA ALA A 5 3.81 13.97 -11.87
C ALA A 5 2.53 14.14 -11.02
N GLY A 6 2.64 14.76 -9.84
CA GLY A 6 1.51 14.97 -8.92
C GLY A 6 1.18 13.80 -7.98
N HIS A 7 1.70 12.60 -8.24
CA HIS A 7 1.50 11.42 -7.40
C HIS A 7 2.61 11.28 -6.36
N GLN A 8 2.26 10.80 -5.17
CA GLN A 8 3.23 10.52 -4.11
C GLN A 8 3.73 9.08 -4.23
N TYR A 9 5.04 8.91 -4.34
CA TYR A 9 5.71 7.63 -4.46
C TYR A 9 6.54 7.33 -3.21
N GLY A 10 6.56 6.08 -2.78
CA GLY A 10 7.37 5.62 -1.66
C GLY A 10 7.83 4.18 -1.82
N THR A 11 8.79 3.78 -1.00
CA THR A 11 9.18 2.36 -0.89
C THR A 11 8.01 1.56 -0.32
N ALA A 12 8.06 0.23 -0.44
CA ALA A 12 7.03 -0.64 0.14
C ALA A 12 6.84 -0.41 1.67
N ALA A 13 7.92 -0.09 2.39
CA ALA A 13 7.86 0.26 3.81
C ALA A 13 7.13 1.59 4.04
N GLN A 14 7.55 2.65 3.33
CA GLN A 14 6.90 3.96 3.45
C GLN A 14 5.41 3.92 3.10
N ILE A 15 5.03 3.09 2.13
CA ILE A 15 3.63 2.92 1.72
C ILE A 15 2.84 2.17 2.79
N ALA A 16 3.41 1.11 3.36
CA ALA A 16 2.81 0.39 4.48
C ALA A 16 2.57 1.33 5.68
N ASP A 17 3.61 2.04 6.13
CA ASP A 17 3.54 2.99 7.24
C ASP A 17 2.46 4.05 7.00
N ARG A 18 2.28 4.48 5.75
CA ARG A 18 1.31 5.52 5.40
C ARG A 18 -0.14 5.03 5.33
N LEU A 19 -0.34 3.75 5.00
CA LEU A 19 -1.66 3.10 4.91
C LEU A 19 -2.11 2.52 6.26
N GLY A 20 -1.19 2.35 7.22
CA GLY A 20 -1.47 1.90 8.59
C GLY A 20 -1.10 0.44 8.83
N ASP A 21 -1.18 0.02 10.09
CA ASP A 21 -0.57 -1.20 10.63
C ASP A 21 -1.06 -2.52 10.01
N ASP A 22 -2.25 -2.50 9.41
CA ASP A 22 -2.79 -3.65 8.69
C ASP A 22 -2.06 -3.92 7.37
N VAL A 23 -1.35 -2.94 6.82
CA VAL A 23 -0.66 -3.08 5.53
C VAL A 23 0.81 -3.38 5.79
N THR A 24 1.30 -4.51 5.26
CA THR A 24 2.71 -4.86 5.35
C THR A 24 3.45 -4.56 4.06
N PRO A 25 4.77 -4.31 4.09
CA PRO A 25 5.57 -4.10 2.89
C PRO A 25 5.47 -5.26 1.89
N THR A 26 5.31 -6.48 2.40
CA THR A 26 5.12 -7.68 1.58
C THR A 26 3.82 -7.64 0.79
N MET A 27 2.74 -7.11 1.37
CA MET A 27 1.49 -6.93 0.63
C MET A 27 1.63 -5.93 -0.49
N VAL A 28 2.29 -4.80 -0.24
CA VAL A 28 2.53 -3.78 -1.27
C VAL A 28 3.27 -4.38 -2.46
N ARG A 29 4.30 -5.21 -2.20
CA ARG A 29 4.99 -5.95 -3.25
C ARG A 29 4.08 -6.96 -3.96
N ASN A 30 3.19 -7.65 -3.23
CA ASN A 30 2.25 -8.59 -3.82
C ASN A 30 1.20 -7.91 -4.70
N TRP A 31 0.72 -6.71 -4.33
CA TRP A 31 -0.18 -5.91 -5.16
C TRP A 31 0.47 -5.54 -6.50
N ALA A 32 1.77 -5.26 -6.51
CA ALA A 32 2.50 -4.99 -7.75
C ALA A 32 2.65 -6.24 -8.64
N ARG A 33 2.65 -7.43 -8.04
CA ARG A 33 2.74 -8.70 -8.76
C ARG A 33 1.38 -9.21 -9.25
N ARG A 34 0.30 -8.99 -8.49
CA ARG A 34 -0.99 -9.66 -8.69
C ARG A 34 -2.17 -8.73 -8.95
N SER A 35 -2.08 -7.48 -8.52
CA SER A 35 -3.20 -6.52 -8.51
C SER A 35 -2.96 -5.30 -9.40
N GLY A 36 -1.84 -5.30 -10.16
CA GLY A 36 -1.53 -4.24 -11.10
C GLY A 36 -0.99 -2.94 -10.48
N LEU A 37 -0.50 -2.96 -9.23
CA LEU A 37 0.15 -1.78 -8.64
C LEU A 37 1.39 -1.39 -9.47
N ALA A 38 1.46 -0.14 -9.91
CA ALA A 38 2.57 0.34 -10.72
C ALA A 38 3.90 0.32 -9.93
N ARG A 39 4.99 0.16 -10.67
CA ARG A 39 6.36 0.13 -10.13
C ARG A 39 7.19 1.19 -10.82
N HIS A 40 7.79 2.07 -10.03
CA HIS A 40 8.77 3.03 -10.51
C HIS A 40 10.16 2.61 -10.03
N ARG A 41 11.03 2.22 -10.96
CA ARG A 41 12.42 1.84 -10.65
C ARG A 41 13.25 3.11 -10.56
N THR A 42 14.05 3.23 -9.51
CA THR A 42 14.93 4.37 -9.27
C THR A 42 16.21 3.89 -8.57
N THR A 43 17.07 4.83 -8.22
CA THR A 43 18.30 4.58 -7.47
C THR A 43 18.21 5.34 -6.14
N ASP A 44 18.59 4.70 -5.03
CA ASP A 44 18.66 5.37 -3.74
C ASP A 44 19.87 6.31 -3.66
N ASN A 45 19.99 7.04 -2.54
CA ASN A 45 21.08 7.97 -2.30
C ASN A 45 22.47 7.30 -2.26
N ASN A 46 22.53 5.97 -2.13
CA ASN A 46 23.76 5.18 -2.12
C ASN A 46 24.05 4.51 -3.48
N GLY A 47 23.33 4.90 -4.54
CA GLY A 47 23.53 4.30 -5.86
C GLY A 47 22.90 2.91 -6.02
N ARG A 48 22.09 2.44 -5.06
CA ARG A 48 21.50 1.09 -5.11
C ARG A 48 20.14 1.11 -5.80
N PRO A 49 19.83 0.10 -6.63
CA PRO A 49 18.53 0.01 -7.29
C PRO A 49 17.41 -0.13 -6.25
N CYS A 50 16.39 0.71 -6.40
CA CYS A 50 15.21 0.77 -5.54
C CYS A 50 13.93 0.75 -6.37
N VAL A 51 12.81 0.33 -5.77
CA VAL A 51 11.48 0.37 -6.38
C VAL A 51 10.55 1.17 -5.50
N LEU A 52 9.89 2.14 -6.12
CA LEU A 52 8.86 2.97 -5.52
C LEU A 52 7.49 2.60 -6.07
N TYR A 53 6.47 2.81 -5.24
CA TYR A 53 5.07 2.53 -5.54
C TYR A 53 4.23 3.79 -5.29
N PRO A 54 3.22 4.06 -6.13
CA PRO A 54 2.32 5.20 -5.94
C PRO A 54 1.34 4.95 -4.78
N LEU A 55 1.26 5.90 -3.85
CA LEU A 55 0.45 5.82 -2.64
C LEU A 55 -1.06 5.79 -2.93
N ASP A 56 -1.52 6.64 -3.84
CA ASP A 56 -2.93 6.74 -4.23
C ASP A 56 -3.44 5.44 -4.85
N GLN A 57 -2.65 4.82 -5.72
CA GLN A 57 -3.01 3.53 -6.30
C GLN A 57 -2.96 2.41 -5.25
N ALA A 58 -1.95 2.41 -4.36
CA ALA A 58 -1.87 1.45 -3.27
C ALA A 58 -3.08 1.54 -2.32
N ALA A 59 -3.51 2.76 -1.99
CA ALA A 59 -4.70 3.02 -1.17
C ALA A 59 -5.98 2.48 -1.84
N ARG A 60 -6.13 2.65 -3.16
CA ARG A 60 -7.28 2.10 -3.89
C ARG A 60 -7.31 0.57 -3.87
N ILE A 61 -6.15 -0.06 -4.05
CA ILE A 61 -6.03 -1.53 -4.00
C ILE A 61 -6.29 -2.04 -2.58
N GLU A 62 -5.80 -1.34 -1.56
CA GLU A 62 -6.07 -1.64 -0.15
C GLU A 62 -7.57 -1.63 0.13
N ALA A 63 -8.26 -0.53 -0.21
CA ALA A 63 -9.70 -0.39 -0.02
C ALA A 63 -10.48 -1.48 -0.76
N THR A 64 -10.11 -1.76 -2.01
CA THR A 64 -10.72 -2.83 -2.82
C THR A 64 -10.49 -4.21 -2.19
N THR A 65 -9.29 -4.49 -1.72
CA THR A 65 -8.92 -5.77 -1.08
C THR A 65 -9.63 -5.94 0.27
N ARG A 66 -9.79 -4.85 1.02
CA ARG A 66 -10.51 -4.84 2.31
C ARG A 66 -12.00 -5.14 2.13
N GLN A 67 -12.59 -4.64 1.04
CA GLN A 67 -14.00 -4.90 0.69
C GLN A 67 -14.23 -6.26 0.02
N ALA A 68 -13.19 -6.84 -0.59
CA ALA A 68 -13.31 -8.13 -1.25
C ALA A 68 -13.62 -9.25 -0.25
N THR A 69 -14.64 -10.05 -0.54
CA THR A 69 -15.06 -11.23 0.24
C THR A 69 -14.10 -12.42 0.13
N ARG A 70 -13.08 -12.34 -0.72
CA ARG A 70 -12.12 -13.43 -1.00
C ARG A 70 -10.80 -13.21 -0.26
N GLY A 71 -10.49 -14.10 0.71
CA GLY A 71 -9.25 -14.08 1.50
C GLY A 71 -9.51 -14.12 3.02
N ARG A 72 -8.44 -14.13 3.84
CA ARG A 72 -8.56 -14.01 5.30
C ARG A 72 -9.13 -12.63 5.62
N ARG A 73 -10.39 -12.56 6.05
CA ARG A 73 -11.00 -11.34 6.57
C ARG A 73 -10.11 -10.77 7.67
N ARG A 74 -9.63 -9.54 7.49
CA ARG A 74 -9.03 -8.79 8.59
C ARG A 74 -10.16 -8.43 9.53
N ARG A 75 -9.93 -8.59 10.83
CA ARG A 75 -10.92 -8.21 11.82
C ARG A 75 -11.15 -6.72 11.63
N VAL A 76 -12.37 -6.37 11.23
CA VAL A 76 -12.91 -5.06 11.53
C VAL A 76 -13.19 -5.17 13.01
N ASP A 77 -12.41 -4.52 13.87
CA ASP A 77 -12.77 -4.44 15.27
C ASP A 77 -14.05 -3.60 15.34
N VAL A 78 -15.19 -4.28 15.38
CA VAL A 78 -16.52 -3.68 15.53
C VAL A 78 -16.69 -3.35 17.02
N GLU A 79 -15.85 -2.46 17.54
CA GLU A 79 -16.01 -1.83 18.86
C GLU A 79 -16.32 -0.33 18.68
N ALA A 80 -17.30 0.03 17.84
CA ALA A 80 -17.72 1.43 17.74
C ALA A 80 -19.14 1.69 17.18
N VAL A 81 -20.04 0.70 17.09
CA VAL A 81 -21.44 0.97 16.71
C VAL A 81 -22.41 0.16 17.58
N ALA A 82 -22.33 0.40 18.89
CA ALA A 82 -23.37 0.02 19.84
C ALA A 82 -23.30 0.94 21.06
N ALA A 83 -23.59 2.23 20.87
CA ALA A 83 -23.97 3.13 21.97
C ALA A 83 -24.56 4.44 21.41
N ALA A 84 -25.88 4.44 21.17
CA ALA A 84 -26.86 5.51 21.43
C ALA A 84 -28.13 5.25 20.60
#